data_AF-A0A972VLD0-F1
#
_entry.id   AF-A0A972VLD0-F1
#
_cell.length_a   1.000
_cell.length_b   1.000
_cell.length_c   1.000
_cell.angle_alpha   90.00
_cell.angle_beta   90.00
_cell.angle_gamma   90.00
#
_symmetry.space_group_name_H-M   'P 1'
#
loop_
_entity.id
_entity.type
_entity.pdbx_description
1 polymer ?
#
loop_
_entity_poly.entity_id
_entity_poly.type
_entity_poly.pdbx_seq_one_letter_code
_entity_poly.pdbx_strand_id
1 'polypeptide(L)'
;MDSLNKFSPYTHWLVRLSLAATFIYHGLGKFPMAQGMADMMGMPIFMVYMLALMEVAGGLLILWGGVGPDWATRAAGGIFAVVMLGAIMMVHWPNGWNFMSGFGEGTNNAGGMEFQVLLFVTGLTYFINGNSDNK
;
A
#
# COMPACT_ATOMS: atom_id res chain seq x y z
N MET A 1 17.02 23.67 -16.85
CA MET A 1 16.36 22.98 -15.72
C MET A 1 15.09 23.69 -15.29
N ASP A 2 15.00 25.01 -15.46
CA ASP A 2 13.84 25.85 -15.08
C ASP A 2 12.48 25.38 -15.64
N SER A 3 12.45 24.80 -16.84
CA SER A 3 11.21 24.24 -17.40
C SER A 3 10.65 23.07 -16.60
N LEU A 4 11.50 22.24 -15.99
CA LEU A 4 11.07 21.09 -15.16
C LEU A 4 10.62 21.56 -13.77
N ASN A 5 11.28 22.58 -13.22
CA ASN A 5 10.95 23.12 -11.88
C ASN A 5 9.51 23.66 -11.80
N LYS A 6 8.90 24.02 -12.93
CA LYS A 6 7.48 24.40 -13.03
C LYS A 6 6.52 23.30 -12.54
N PHE A 7 6.95 22.03 -12.56
CA PHE A 7 6.14 20.89 -12.13
C PHE A 7 6.34 20.53 -10.66
N SER A 8 7.34 21.10 -9.96
CA SER A 8 7.66 20.76 -8.56
C SER A 8 6.44 20.78 -7.63
N PRO A 9 5.56 21.80 -7.68
CA PRO A 9 4.38 21.86 -6.82
C PRO A 9 3.37 20.72 -7.02
N TYR A 10 3.48 19.95 -8.11
CA TYR A 10 2.58 18.84 -8.42
C TYR A 10 3.22 17.46 -8.20
N THR A 11 4.51 17.40 -7.88
CA THR A 11 5.25 16.13 -7.77
C THR A 11 4.71 15.22 -6.68
N HIS A 12 4.12 15.79 -5.62
CA HIS A 12 3.46 15.02 -4.57
C HIS A 12 2.33 14.13 -5.11
N TRP A 13 1.69 14.48 -6.23
CA TRP A 13 0.66 13.64 -6.84
C TRP A 13 1.20 12.36 -7.45
N LEU A 14 2.47 12.33 -7.87
CA LEU A 14 3.05 11.15 -8.51
C LEU A 14 3.04 9.95 -7.56
N VAL A 15 3.43 10.17 -6.31
CA VAL A 15 3.46 9.12 -5.28
C VAL A 15 2.07 8.84 -4.73
N ARG A 16 1.21 9.87 -4.57
CA ARG A 16 -0.18 9.67 -4.10
C ARG A 16 -0.99 8.82 -5.08
N LEU A 17 -0.90 9.12 -6.37
CA LEU A 17 -1.62 8.39 -7.42
C LEU A 17 -1.11 6.96 -7.55
N SER A 18 0.19 6.73 -7.45
CA SER A 18 0.75 5.37 -7.51
C SER A 18 0.32 4.54 -6.31
N LEU A 19 0.43 5.07 -5.08
CA LEU A 19 -0.07 4.39 -3.87
C LEU A 19 -1.56 4.11 -3.95
N ALA A 20 -2.36 5.12 -4.31
CA ALA A 20 -3.81 4.95 -4.43
C ALA A 20 -4.16 3.87 -5.45
N ALA A 21 -3.54 3.88 -6.64
CA ALA A 21 -3.76 2.86 -7.66
C ALA A 21 -3.41 1.46 -7.15
N THR A 22 -2.25 1.29 -6.53
CA THR A 22 -1.81 0.01 -5.97
C THR A 22 -2.78 -0.52 -4.91
N PHE A 23 -3.07 0.27 -3.87
CA PHE A 23 -3.89 -0.18 -2.76
C PHE A 23 -5.37 -0.34 -3.13
N ILE A 24 -5.93 0.53 -3.97
CA ILE A 24 -7.31 0.36 -4.46
C ILE A 24 -7.43 -0.90 -5.32
N TYR A 25 -6.48 -1.14 -6.23
CA TYR A 25 -6.49 -2.35 -7.05
C TYR A 25 -6.42 -3.61 -6.20
N HIS A 26 -5.46 -3.69 -5.28
CA HIS A 26 -5.30 -4.84 -4.40
C HIS A 26 -6.45 -5.01 -3.41
N GLY A 27 -7.05 -3.93 -2.92
CA GLY A 27 -8.18 -3.97 -1.99
C GLY A 27 -9.47 -4.39 -2.66
N LEU A 28 -9.80 -3.83 -3.83
CA LEU A 28 -11.00 -4.19 -4.58
C LEU A 28 -11.00 -5.67 -5.01
N GLY A 29 -9.83 -6.21 -5.37
CA GLY A 29 -9.68 -7.61 -5.74
C GLY A 29 -9.97 -8.60 -4.60
N LYS A 30 -9.87 -8.17 -3.32
CA LYS A 30 -10.12 -9.04 -2.16
C LYS A 30 -11.59 -9.31 -1.91
N PHE A 31 -12.50 -8.38 -2.22
CA PHE A 31 -13.94 -8.55 -1.97
C PHE A 31 -14.55 -9.80 -2.63
N PRO A 32 -14.36 -10.05 -3.94
CA PRO A 32 -14.88 -11.25 -4.60
C PRO A 32 -14.13 -12.53 -4.21
N MET A 33 -12.88 -12.42 -3.74
CA MET A 33 -11.99 -13.55 -3.45
C MET A 33 -11.83 -13.83 -1.94
N ALA A 34 -12.64 -13.19 -1.10
CA ALA A 34 -12.40 -13.12 0.34
C ALA A 34 -12.31 -14.50 1.01
N GLN A 35 -13.20 -15.43 0.66
CA GLN A 35 -13.19 -16.79 1.20
C GLN A 35 -11.91 -17.53 0.81
N GLY A 36 -11.53 -17.53 -0.47
CA GLY A 36 -10.33 -18.22 -0.93
C GLY A 36 -9.05 -17.65 -0.32
N MET A 37 -8.98 -16.32 -0.12
CA MET A 37 -7.86 -15.69 0.58
C MET A 37 -7.84 -16.00 2.07
N ALA A 38 -9.00 -16.07 2.72
CA ALA A 38 -9.11 -16.47 4.12
C ALA A 38 -8.56 -17.89 4.32
N ASP A 39 -8.95 -18.82 3.45
CA ASP A 39 -8.49 -20.21 3.47
C ASP A 39 -6.98 -20.29 3.19
N MET A 40 -6.48 -19.55 2.20
CA MET A 40 -5.05 -19.51 1.84
C MET A 40 -4.16 -18.92 2.94
N MET A 41 -4.62 -17.85 3.61
CA MET A 41 -3.87 -17.17 4.66
C MET A 41 -4.11 -17.76 6.05
N GLY A 42 -5.01 -18.73 6.19
CA GLY A 42 -5.38 -19.31 7.49
C GLY A 42 -5.99 -18.29 8.45
N MET A 43 -6.68 -17.27 7.92
CA MET A 43 -7.23 -16.16 8.69
C MET A 43 -8.76 -16.11 8.59
N PRO A 44 -9.47 -15.56 9.60
CA PRO A 44 -10.91 -15.37 9.51
C PRO A 44 -11.31 -14.49 8.31
N ILE A 45 -12.38 -14.85 7.60
CA ILE A 45 -12.88 -14.08 6.44
C ILE A 45 -13.16 -12.61 6.77
N PHE A 46 -13.62 -12.31 7.98
CA PHE A 46 -13.87 -10.92 8.39
C PHE A 46 -12.58 -10.08 8.37
N MET A 47 -11.43 -10.67 8.69
CA MET A 47 -10.14 -9.96 8.66
C MET A 47 -9.73 -9.65 7.22
N VAL A 48 -10.08 -10.51 6.25
CA VAL A 48 -9.82 -10.25 4.83
C VAL A 48 -10.66 -9.07 4.33
N TYR A 49 -11.94 -9.01 4.71
CA TYR A 49 -12.79 -7.85 4.40
C TYR A 49 -12.30 -6.57 5.08
N MET A 50 -11.84 -6.66 6.33
CA MET A 50 -11.27 -5.52 7.03
C MET A 50 -10.00 -5.01 6.31
N LEU A 51 -9.11 -5.93 5.91
CA LEU A 51 -7.93 -5.60 5.12
C LEU A 51 -8.30 -4.94 3.78
N ALA A 52 -9.26 -5.51 3.05
CA ALA A 52 -9.77 -4.96 1.80
C ALA A 52 -10.29 -3.53 1.97
N LEU A 53 -11.08 -3.29 3.03
CA LEU A 53 -11.61 -1.98 3.36
C LEU A 53 -10.49 -0.99 3.72
N MET A 54 -9.50 -1.42 4.51
CA MET A 54 -8.35 -0.59 4.88
C MET A 54 -7.56 -0.15 3.65
N GLU A 55 -7.24 -1.06 2.73
CA GLU A 55 -6.50 -0.72 1.51
C GLU A 55 -7.27 0.26 0.62
N VAL A 56 -8.56 0.02 0.39
CA VAL A 56 -9.40 0.92 -0.41
C VAL A 56 -9.55 2.28 0.28
N ALA A 57 -9.86 2.31 1.58
CA ALA A 57 -10.02 3.53 2.34
C ALA A 57 -8.72 4.33 2.39
N GLY A 58 -7.58 3.69 2.64
CA GLY A 58 -6.26 4.32 2.60
C GLY A 58 -5.97 4.94 1.22
N GLY A 59 -6.28 4.21 0.15
CA GLY A 59 -6.14 4.71 -1.23
C GLY A 59 -7.01 5.93 -1.52
N LEU A 60 -8.25 5.98 -1.02
CA LEU A 60 -9.12 7.16 -1.17
C LEU A 60 -8.66 8.33 -0.28
N LEU A 61 -8.24 8.05 0.95
CA LEU A 61 -7.76 9.04 1.92
C LEU A 61 -6.48 9.73 1.43
N ILE A 62 -5.54 9.01 0.80
CA ILE A 62 -4.30 9.64 0.31
C ILE A 62 -4.57 10.61 -0.85
N LEU A 63 -5.59 10.35 -1.66
CA LEU A 63 -6.04 11.26 -2.72
C LEU A 63 -6.74 12.48 -2.12
N TRP A 64 -7.69 12.26 -1.22
CA TRP A 64 -8.39 13.36 -0.56
C TRP A 64 -7.45 14.25 0.25
N GLY A 65 -6.51 13.68 0.99
CA GLY A 65 -5.49 14.41 1.74
C GLY A 65 -4.56 15.24 0.85
N GLY A 66 -4.42 14.90 -0.44
CA GLY A 66 -3.62 15.66 -1.41
C GLY A 66 -4.18 17.04 -1.71
N VAL A 67 -5.51 17.21 -1.70
CA VAL A 67 -6.19 18.51 -1.82
C VAL A 67 -6.80 19.01 -0.51
N GLY A 68 -6.79 18.17 0.52
CA GLY A 68 -7.58 18.32 1.73
C GLY A 68 -6.73 18.36 2.99
N PRO A 69 -7.26 17.86 4.11
CA PRO A 69 -6.62 18.05 5.41
C PRO A 69 -5.43 17.12 5.61
N ASP A 70 -4.44 17.60 6.37
CA ASP A 70 -3.20 16.89 6.71
C ASP A 70 -3.45 15.53 7.37
N TRP A 71 -4.44 15.46 8.26
CA TRP A 71 -4.76 14.23 8.98
C TRP A 71 -5.18 13.10 8.04
N ALA A 72 -5.80 13.38 6.89
CA ALA A 72 -6.23 12.35 5.94
C ALA A 72 -5.01 11.69 5.28
N THR A 73 -4.00 12.49 4.92
CA THR A 73 -2.72 11.99 4.40
C THR A 73 -2.01 11.11 5.44
N ARG A 74 -1.98 11.56 6.70
CA ARG A 74 -1.36 10.79 7.78
C ARG A 74 -2.09 9.48 8.02
N ALA A 75 -3.41 9.53 8.13
CA ALA A 75 -4.23 8.33 8.31
C ALA A 75 -4.00 7.31 7.19
N ALA A 76 -3.98 7.76 5.93
CA ALA A 76 -3.68 6.90 4.79
C ALA A 76 -2.28 6.26 4.90
N GLY A 77 -1.24 7.07 5.19
CA GLY A 77 0.13 6.59 5.37
C GLY A 77 0.25 5.54 6.48
N GLY A 78 -0.43 5.77 7.61
CA GLY A 78 -0.46 4.83 8.72
C GLY A 78 -1.15 3.51 8.36
N ILE A 79 -2.27 3.58 7.63
CA ILE A 79 -2.97 2.40 7.12
C ILE A 79 -2.04 1.60 6.19
N PHE A 80 -1.38 2.25 5.23
CA PHE A 80 -0.45 1.58 4.32
C PHE A 80 0.71 0.92 5.08
N ALA A 81 1.28 1.60 6.07
CA ALA A 81 2.37 1.05 6.88
C ALA A 81 1.93 -0.20 7.66
N VAL A 82 0.78 -0.16 8.34
CA VAL A 82 0.27 -1.32 9.09
C VAL A 82 -0.06 -2.49 8.16
N VAL A 83 -0.73 -2.23 7.04
CA VAL A 83 -1.09 -3.26 6.06
C VAL A 83 0.16 -3.91 5.45
N MET A 84 1.14 -3.10 5.02
CA MET A 84 2.38 -3.63 4.45
C MET A 84 3.22 -4.39 5.47
N LEU A 85 3.26 -3.94 6.72
CA LEU A 85 3.92 -4.68 7.79
C LEU A 85 3.30 -6.08 7.95
N GLY A 86 1.97 -6.18 7.98
CA GLY A 86 1.27 -7.46 7.99
C GLY A 86 1.60 -8.35 6.79
N ALA A 87 1.52 -7.79 5.58
CA ALA A 87 1.83 -8.52 4.35
C ALA A 87 3.29 -9.02 4.29
N ILE A 88 4.25 -8.18 4.70
CA ILE A 88 5.67 -8.56 4.78
C ILE A 88 5.82 -9.76 5.71
N MET A 89 5.33 -9.65 6.95
CA MET A 89 5.56 -10.67 7.96
C MET A 89 4.87 -12.01 7.65
N MET A 90 3.68 -11.96 7.04
CA MET A 90 2.88 -13.16 6.77
C MET A 90 3.20 -13.83 5.43
N VAL A 91 3.53 -13.06 4.41
CA VAL A 91 3.52 -13.55 3.01
C VAL A 91 4.90 -13.42 2.35
N HIS A 92 5.56 -12.27 2.47
CA HIS A 92 6.72 -11.97 1.63
C HIS A 92 8.08 -12.23 2.30
N TRP A 93 8.17 -12.08 3.62
CA TRP A 93 9.39 -12.33 4.38
C TRP A 93 9.96 -13.75 4.18
N PRO A 94 9.14 -14.83 4.20
CA PRO A 94 9.64 -16.19 3.98
C PRO A 94 10.33 -16.40 2.61
N ASN A 95 9.97 -15.59 1.61
CA ASN A 95 10.57 -15.65 0.28
C ASN A 95 11.91 -14.87 0.21
N GLY A 96 12.18 -13.98 1.17
CA GLY A 96 13.38 -13.15 1.19
C GLY A 96 13.21 -11.83 0.43
N TRP A 97 14.33 -11.16 0.12
CA TRP A 97 14.31 -9.80 -0.46
C TRP A 97 13.84 -9.78 -1.91
N ASN A 98 14.44 -10.59 -2.78
CA ASN A 98 14.27 -10.53 -4.23
C ASN A 98 12.79 -10.68 -4.63
N PHE A 99 12.25 -9.72 -5.38
CA PHE A 99 10.87 -9.74 -5.89
C PHE A 99 10.45 -11.08 -6.52
N MET A 100 11.37 -11.77 -7.21
CA MET A 100 11.10 -13.02 -7.92
C MET A 100 11.21 -14.31 -7.09
N SER A 101 11.76 -14.23 -5.87
CA SER A 101 12.10 -15.39 -5.03
C SER A 101 10.91 -16.28 -4.65
N GLY A 102 9.70 -15.74 -4.64
CA GLY A 102 8.48 -16.42 -4.25
C GLY A 102 7.58 -16.84 -5.41
N PHE A 103 8.10 -16.97 -6.64
CA PHE A 103 7.36 -17.48 -7.79
C PHE A 103 7.89 -18.84 -8.24
N GLY A 104 6.97 -19.78 -8.51
CA GLY A 104 7.32 -21.10 -9.02
C GLY A 104 6.53 -22.22 -8.34
N GLU A 105 6.69 -23.42 -8.88
CA GLU A 105 6.05 -24.62 -8.36
C GLU A 105 6.48 -24.88 -6.90
N GLY A 106 5.50 -25.13 -6.02
CA GLY A 106 5.75 -25.35 -4.58
C GLY A 106 5.97 -24.08 -3.74
N THR A 107 5.83 -22.88 -4.31
CA THR A 107 5.90 -21.61 -3.56
C THR A 107 4.51 -21.04 -3.27
N ASN A 108 4.44 -19.99 -2.46
CA ASN A 108 3.19 -19.24 -2.22
C ASN A 108 2.82 -18.29 -3.38
N ASN A 109 3.60 -18.25 -4.46
CA ASN A 109 3.39 -17.41 -5.65
C ASN A 109 3.17 -15.92 -5.34
N ALA A 110 3.76 -15.40 -4.26
CA ALA A 110 3.58 -14.03 -3.82
C ALA A 110 4.82 -13.14 -4.03
N GLY A 111 5.96 -13.70 -4.40
CA GLY A 111 7.21 -12.95 -4.55
C GLY A 111 7.85 -12.50 -3.22
N GLY A 112 9.07 -11.97 -3.28
CA GLY A 112 9.80 -11.43 -2.12
C GLY A 112 9.33 -10.06 -1.66
N MET A 113 9.97 -9.52 -0.62
CA MET A 113 9.49 -8.33 0.11
C MET A 113 9.97 -6.97 -0.42
N GLU A 114 10.78 -6.91 -1.48
CA GLU A 114 11.36 -5.67 -2.03
C GLU A 114 10.29 -4.58 -2.28
N PHE A 115 9.19 -4.92 -2.97
CA PHE A 115 8.15 -3.95 -3.29
C PHE A 115 7.35 -3.52 -2.05
N GLN A 116 7.09 -4.45 -1.13
CA GLN A 116 6.28 -4.24 0.06
C GLN A 116 7.03 -3.38 1.06
N VAL A 117 8.36 -3.54 1.17
CA VAL A 117 9.21 -2.65 1.97
C VAL A 117 9.21 -1.23 1.38
N LEU A 118 9.26 -1.08 0.06
CA LEU A 118 9.13 0.23 -0.59
C LEU A 118 7.78 0.90 -0.24
N LEU A 119 6.67 0.16 -0.36
CA LEU A 119 5.33 0.66 -0.03
C LEU A 119 5.22 1.00 1.46
N PHE A 120 5.76 0.15 2.34
CA PHE A 120 5.80 0.37 3.79
C PHE A 120 6.49 1.68 4.14
N VAL A 121 7.72 1.88 3.65
CA VAL A 121 8.51 3.09 3.93
C VAL A 121 7.84 4.32 3.32
N THR A 122 7.28 4.22 2.11
CA THR A 122 6.56 5.35 1.48
C THR A 122 5.31 5.74 2.29
N GLY A 123 4.53 4.75 2.76
CA GLY A 123 3.40 4.98 3.65
C GLY A 123 3.83 5.62 4.98
N LEU A 124 4.94 5.13 5.56
CA LEU A 124 5.50 5.67 6.79
C LEU A 124 5.94 7.13 6.64
N THR A 125 6.52 7.50 5.50
CA THR A 125 6.85 8.90 5.18
C THR A 125 5.59 9.77 5.20
N TYR A 126 4.50 9.36 4.55
CA TYR A 126 3.23 10.11 4.61
C TYR A 126 2.61 10.17 6.01
N PHE A 127 2.75 9.10 6.80
CA PHE A 127 2.31 9.08 8.19
C PHE A 127 3.04 10.14 9.04
N ILE A 128 4.36 10.26 8.87
CA ILE A 128 5.23 11.15 9.64
C ILE A 128 5.17 12.59 9.12
N ASN A 129 5.21 12.81 7.80
CA ASN A 129 5.31 14.13 7.20
C ASN A 129 3.96 14.79 6.94
N GLY A 130 2.89 14.00 6.75
CA GLY A 130 1.59 14.50 6.31
C GLY A 130 1.69 15.24 4.98
N ASN A 131 1.14 16.45 4.91
CA ASN A 131 1.11 17.33 3.74
C ASN A 131 2.36 18.23 3.62
N SER A 132 3.39 18.02 4.44
CA SER A 132 4.63 18.81 4.35
C SER A 132 5.30 18.70 2.97
N ASP A 133 5.05 17.60 2.25
CA ASP A 133 5.56 17.31 0.91
C ASP A 133 4.71 17.92 -0.22
N ASN A 134 3.59 18.60 0.09
CA ASN A 134 2.71 19.25 -0.90
C ASN A 134 3.21 20.65 -1.33
N LYS A 135 4.51 20.91 -1.24
CA LYS A 135 5.11 22.23 -1.50
C LYS A 135 5.76 22.30 -2.88
#